data_AF-A0A150PFA3-F1
#
_entry.id   AF-A0A150PFA3-F1
#
_cell.length_a   1.000
_cell.length_b   1.000
_cell.length_c   1.000
_cell.angle_alpha   90.00
_cell.angle_beta   90.00
_cell.angle_gamma   90.00
#
_symmetry.space_group_name_H-M   'P 1'
#
loop_
_entity.id
_entity.type
_entity.pdbx_description
1 polymer ?
#
loop_
_entity_poly.entity_id
_entity_poly.type
_entity_poly.pdbx_seq_one_letter_code
_entity_poly.pdbx_strand_id
1 'polypeptide(L)'
;MRRRELGFKRKGDGRHQERIRRPDPRRIHVEPTEKNLTGVAGLAPFGAFLRELGIDAALSRRFSRLKTGRTVIYPMAAQMRPLMDSALAGEERVFGIEALAVDPLFVRLTGGVVPSIDTVYRDCVFRADVTADSERT
;
A
#
# COMPACT_ATOMS: atom_id res chain seq x y z
N MET A 1 -25.00 15.53 -0.53
CA MET A 1 -24.11 14.50 0.04
C MET A 1 -22.75 15.09 0.35
N ARG A 2 -22.23 14.86 1.57
CA ARG A 2 -20.89 15.35 1.96
C ARG A 2 -19.84 14.35 1.49
N ARG A 3 -18.68 14.82 1.04
CA ARG A 3 -17.50 13.99 0.67
C ARG A 3 -17.11 12.93 1.73
N ARG A 4 -17.49 13.12 2.99
CA ARG A 4 -17.32 12.16 4.09
C ARG A 4 -18.16 10.87 3.95
N GLU A 5 -19.29 10.93 3.24
CA GLU A 5 -20.22 9.81 3.05
C GLU A 5 -19.82 8.93 1.85
N LEU A 6 -19.00 9.45 0.94
CA LEU A 6 -18.71 8.83 -0.36
C LEU A 6 -17.47 7.91 -0.35
N GLY A 7 -16.93 7.56 0.81
CA GLY A 7 -15.81 6.60 0.94
C GLY A 7 -14.46 7.08 0.39
N PHE A 8 -14.40 8.18 -0.37
CA PHE A 8 -13.16 8.67 -0.98
C PHE A 8 -12.03 8.80 0.04
N LYS A 9 -10.81 8.50 -0.44
CA LYS A 9 -9.56 8.65 0.28
C LYS A 9 -9.58 9.90 1.17
N ARG A 10 -9.50 9.65 2.48
CA ARG A 10 -9.45 10.71 3.48
C ARG A 10 -8.11 11.42 3.32
N LYS A 11 -8.14 12.74 3.18
CA LYS A 11 -6.91 13.54 3.34
C LYS A 11 -6.41 13.23 4.75
N GLY A 12 -5.23 12.60 4.86
CA GLY A 12 -4.58 12.43 6.15
C GLY A 12 -4.46 13.79 6.83
N ASP A 13 -4.46 13.81 8.15
CA ASP A 13 -4.35 15.01 8.99
C ASP A 13 -3.02 15.77 8.85
N GLY A 14 -2.17 15.39 7.89
CA GLY A 14 -0.85 15.94 7.66
C GLY A 14 0.19 15.53 8.70
N ARG A 15 -0.16 14.66 9.68
CA ARG A 15 0.69 14.34 10.83
C ARG A 15 1.51 13.07 10.67
N HIS A 16 1.46 12.40 9.52
CA HIS A 16 2.30 11.23 9.26
C HIS A 16 3.75 11.64 9.04
N GLN A 17 4.46 11.92 10.12
CA GLN A 17 5.92 12.03 10.14
C GLN A 17 6.60 10.67 10.34
N GLU A 18 5.83 9.65 10.72
CA GLU A 18 6.34 8.31 10.95
C GLU A 18 6.21 7.43 9.70
N ARG A 19 7.24 6.60 9.49
CA ARG A 19 7.25 5.57 8.45
C ARG A 19 6.11 4.60 8.67
N ILE A 20 5.32 4.40 7.63
CA ILE A 20 4.21 3.46 7.69
C ILE A 20 4.73 2.03 7.86
N ARG A 21 4.13 1.33 8.81
CA ARG A 21 4.36 -0.09 9.06
C ARG A 21 3.08 -0.87 8.81
N ARG A 22 3.20 -1.89 7.98
CA ARG A 22 2.09 -2.81 7.69
C ARG A 22 1.77 -3.67 8.92
N PRO A 23 0.50 -3.81 9.33
CA PRO A 23 0.13 -4.72 10.41
C PRO A 23 0.38 -6.18 10.02
N ASP A 24 0.51 -7.06 11.02
CA ASP A 24 0.56 -8.50 10.78
C ASP A 24 -0.82 -9.01 10.36
N PRO A 25 -0.99 -9.53 9.13
CA PRO A 25 -2.29 -10.01 8.64
C PRO A 25 -2.82 -11.20 9.45
N ARG A 26 -1.95 -11.97 10.12
CA ARG A 26 -2.37 -13.10 10.99
C ARG A 26 -3.07 -12.64 12.26
N ARG A 27 -2.96 -11.35 12.61
CA ARG A 27 -3.68 -10.74 13.75
C ARG A 27 -5.03 -10.16 13.34
N ILE A 28 -5.42 -10.30 12.07
CA ILE A 28 -6.69 -9.81 11.56
C ILE A 28 -7.68 -10.96 11.58
N HIS A 29 -8.75 -10.79 12.35
CA HIS A 29 -9.85 -11.73 12.44
C HIS A 29 -11.07 -11.15 11.72
N VAL A 30 -11.80 -12.01 11.00
CA VAL A 30 -13.07 -11.65 10.37
C VAL A 30 -14.17 -12.06 11.34
N GLU A 31 -14.96 -11.09 11.78
CA GLU A 31 -16.10 -11.30 12.67
C GLU A 31 -17.37 -10.67 12.06
N PRO A 32 -18.56 -11.21 12.34
CA PRO A 32 -19.82 -10.57 11.98
C PRO A 32 -19.90 -9.14 12.56
N THR A 33 -20.36 -8.18 11.76
CA THR A 33 -20.47 -6.77 12.21
C THR A 33 -21.61 -6.04 11.53
N GLU A 34 -22.20 -5.07 12.24
CA GLU A 34 -23.14 -4.09 11.68
C GLU A 34 -22.44 -2.83 11.12
N LYS A 35 -21.11 -2.74 11.26
CA LYS A 35 -20.29 -1.66 10.71
C LYS A 35 -20.02 -1.88 9.21
N ASN A 36 -19.35 -0.91 8.58
CA ASN A 36 -18.94 -0.98 7.18
C ASN A 36 -18.28 -2.33 6.86
N LEU A 37 -18.91 -3.08 5.96
CA LEU A 37 -18.39 -4.33 5.44
C LEU A 37 -17.18 -4.07 4.53
N THR A 38 -16.24 -5.01 4.50
CA THR A 38 -15.13 -5.01 3.55
C THR A 38 -15.50 -5.84 2.33
N GLY A 39 -15.25 -5.31 1.13
CA GLY A 39 -15.39 -6.02 -0.14
C GLY A 39 -14.18 -6.90 -0.46
N VAL A 40 -13.09 -6.79 0.31
CA VAL A 40 -11.80 -7.45 0.01
C VAL A 40 -11.33 -8.37 1.15
N ALA A 41 -12.26 -9.02 1.86
CA ALA A 41 -11.97 -9.89 3.01
C ALA A 41 -10.88 -10.95 2.73
N GLY A 42 -10.80 -11.47 1.49
CA GLY A 42 -9.77 -12.42 1.06
C GLY A 42 -8.32 -11.91 1.15
N LEU A 43 -8.10 -10.60 1.28
CA LEU A 43 -6.75 -10.03 1.45
C LEU A 43 -6.10 -10.39 2.79
N ALA A 44 -6.89 -10.66 3.83
CA ALA A 44 -6.35 -11.07 5.14
C ALA A 44 -5.65 -12.45 5.06
N PRO A 45 -6.32 -13.54 4.65
CA PRO A 45 -5.66 -14.84 4.49
C PRO A 45 -4.58 -14.84 3.41
N PHE A 46 -4.79 -14.13 2.29
CA PHE A 46 -3.73 -13.97 1.28
C PHE A 46 -2.50 -13.25 1.84
N GLY A 47 -2.71 -12.23 2.67
CA GLY A 47 -1.64 -11.52 3.33
C GLY A 47 -0.82 -12.41 4.26
N ALA A 48 -1.48 -13.29 5.01
CA ALA A 48 -0.83 -14.29 5.84
C ALA A 48 0.00 -15.27 5.01
N PHE A 49 -0.58 -15.79 3.92
CA PHE A 49 0.11 -16.68 2.98
C PHE A 49 1.39 -16.06 2.39
N LEU A 50 1.32 -14.81 1.89
CA LEU A 50 2.51 -14.13 1.36
C LEU A 50 3.58 -13.91 2.43
N ARG A 51 3.17 -13.68 3.68
CA ARG A 51 4.10 -13.52 4.79
C ARG A 51 4.79 -14.84 5.13
N GLU A 52 4.08 -15.97 5.11
CA GLU A 52 4.64 -17.31 5.30
C GLU A 52 5.64 -17.68 4.19
N LEU A 53 5.35 -17.29 2.95
CA LEU A 53 6.29 -17.39 1.83
C LEU A 53 7.53 -16.48 1.97
N GLY A 54 7.57 -15.61 2.98
CA GLY A 54 8.68 -14.68 3.20
C GLY A 54 8.74 -13.52 2.19
N ILE A 55 7.63 -13.22 1.50
CA ILE A 55 7.57 -12.17 0.49
C ILE A 55 7.90 -10.80 1.09
N ASP A 56 7.38 -10.48 2.28
CA ASP A 56 7.66 -9.21 2.95
C ASP A 56 9.17 -9.03 3.22
N ALA A 57 9.85 -10.10 3.62
CA ALA A 57 11.31 -10.10 3.82
C ALA A 57 12.07 -9.95 2.50
N ALA A 58 11.63 -10.66 1.45
CA ALA A 58 12.20 -10.54 0.11
C ALA A 58 12.05 -9.13 -0.47
N LEU A 59 10.87 -8.52 -0.30
CA LEU A 59 10.60 -7.14 -0.71
C LEU A 59 11.47 -6.16 0.06
N SER A 60 11.58 -6.32 1.38
CA SER A 60 12.46 -5.49 2.20
C SER A 60 13.91 -5.55 1.72
N ARG A 61 14.45 -6.75 1.47
CA ARG A 61 15.82 -6.94 1.00
C ARG A 61 16.08 -6.30 -0.37
N ARG A 62 15.13 -6.39 -1.30
CA ARG A 62 15.29 -5.90 -2.67
C ARG A 62 15.02 -4.39 -2.82
N PHE A 63 14.05 -3.86 -2.08
CA PHE A 63 13.50 -2.53 -2.35
C PHE A 63 13.79 -1.49 -1.27
N SER A 64 14.21 -1.86 -0.06
CA SER A 64 14.41 -0.88 1.03
C SER A 64 15.48 0.18 0.72
N ARG A 65 16.42 -0.10 -0.19
CA ARG A 65 17.47 0.84 -0.59
C ARG A 65 17.02 1.89 -1.62
N LEU A 66 15.92 1.63 -2.35
CA LEU A 66 15.47 2.51 -3.43
C LEU A 66 14.86 3.82 -2.93
N LYS A 67 14.32 3.82 -1.72
CA LYS A 67 13.69 5.00 -1.12
C LYS A 67 14.06 5.07 0.36
N THR A 68 15.11 5.82 0.64
CA THR A 68 15.71 6.00 1.96
C THR A 68 15.66 7.49 2.36
N GLY A 69 15.86 7.77 3.66
CA GLY A 69 15.81 9.14 4.19
C GLY A 69 14.73 9.36 5.24
N ARG A 70 14.90 10.43 6.02
CA ARG A 70 14.06 10.78 7.17
C ARG A 70 12.66 11.27 6.78
N THR A 71 12.50 11.75 5.55
CA THR A 71 11.23 12.26 5.00
C THR A 71 10.41 11.19 4.28
N VAL A 72 10.91 9.96 4.18
CA VAL A 72 10.20 8.86 3.53
C VAL A 72 9.10 8.34 4.44
N ILE A 73 7.84 8.53 4.02
CA ILE A 73 6.65 8.00 4.70
C ILE A 73 6.33 6.58 4.24
N TYR A 74 6.42 6.32 2.93
CA TYR A 74 6.23 5.01 2.30
C TYR A 74 7.56 4.49 1.75
N PRO A 75 8.27 3.60 2.47
CA PRO A 75 9.39 2.87 1.90
C PRO A 75 8.94 1.99 0.72
N MET A 76 9.79 1.80 -0.29
CA MET A 76 9.40 1.03 -1.48
C MET A 76 8.91 -0.38 -1.15
N ALA A 77 9.56 -1.10 -0.23
CA ALA A 77 9.11 -2.42 0.19
C ALA A 77 7.68 -2.42 0.75
N ALA A 78 7.29 -1.37 1.49
CA ALA A 78 5.95 -1.21 2.02
C ALA A 78 4.93 -0.79 0.94
N GLN A 79 5.39 -0.11 -0.12
CA GLN A 79 4.56 0.31 -1.25
C GLN A 79 4.27 -0.82 -2.25
N MET A 80 5.18 -1.80 -2.37
CA MET A 80 4.98 -2.96 -3.24
C MET A 80 3.81 -3.85 -2.78
N ARG A 81 3.56 -4.00 -1.47
CA ARG A 81 2.47 -4.84 -0.97
C ARG A 81 1.07 -4.32 -1.35
N PRO A 82 0.74 -3.03 -1.17
CA PRO A 82 -0.50 -2.45 -1.66
C PRO A 82 -0.72 -2.64 -3.17
N LEU A 83 0.33 -2.61 -3.99
CA LEU A 83 0.21 -2.87 -5.44
C LEU A 83 -0.15 -4.34 -5.71
N MET A 84 0.46 -5.28 -4.98
CA MET A 84 0.10 -6.71 -5.07
C MET A 84 -1.35 -6.95 -4.60
N ASP A 85 -1.75 -6.32 -3.49
CA ASP A 85 -3.10 -6.45 -2.95
C ASP A 85 -4.14 -5.82 -3.90
N SER A 86 -3.81 -4.70 -4.54
CA SER A 86 -4.63 -4.04 -5.55
C SER A 86 -4.90 -4.96 -6.74
N ALA A 87 -3.85 -5.59 -7.28
CA ALA A 87 -3.99 -6.54 -8.37
C ALA A 87 -4.89 -7.73 -8.00
N LEU A 88 -4.74 -8.28 -6.78
CA LEU A 88 -5.62 -9.35 -6.30
C LEU A 88 -7.07 -8.91 -6.10
N ALA A 89 -7.28 -7.65 -5.70
CA ALA A 89 -8.60 -7.05 -5.56
C ALA A 89 -9.25 -6.69 -6.92
N GLY A 90 -8.62 -7.03 -8.06
CA GLY A 90 -9.12 -6.76 -9.40
C GLY A 90 -8.72 -5.38 -9.95
N GLU A 91 -7.93 -4.62 -9.21
CA GLU A 91 -7.46 -3.28 -9.60
C GLU A 91 -6.06 -3.37 -10.18
N GLU A 92 -5.98 -3.68 -11.48
CA GLU A 92 -4.73 -3.88 -12.23
C GLU A 92 -3.97 -2.57 -12.50
N ARG A 93 -4.67 -1.44 -12.45
CA ARG A 93 -4.09 -0.12 -12.75
C ARG A 93 -3.67 0.56 -11.45
N VAL A 94 -2.55 1.29 -11.49
CA VAL A 94 -2.06 2.09 -10.35
C VAL A 94 -3.13 3.07 -9.83
N PHE A 95 -3.97 3.62 -10.70
CA PHE A 95 -5.07 4.51 -10.32
C PHE A 95 -6.13 3.85 -9.44
N GLY A 96 -6.33 2.53 -9.58
CA GLY A 96 -7.33 1.75 -8.81
C GLY A 96 -7.02 1.70 -7.31
N ILE A 97 -5.78 1.97 -6.92
CA ILE A 97 -5.39 1.94 -5.50
C ILE A 97 -6.15 2.94 -4.64
N GLU A 98 -6.55 4.09 -5.19
CA GLU A 98 -7.34 5.08 -4.45
C GLU A 98 -8.82 4.73 -4.41
N ALA A 99 -9.32 3.94 -5.36
CA ALA A 99 -10.66 3.38 -5.30
C ALA A 99 -10.77 2.41 -4.11
N LEU A 100 -9.74 1.60 -3.87
CA LEU A 100 -9.67 0.69 -2.71
C LEU A 100 -9.51 1.41 -1.36
N ALA A 101 -9.22 2.72 -1.35
CA ALA A 101 -9.12 3.49 -0.11
C ALA A 101 -10.47 3.68 0.61
N VAL A 102 -11.58 3.29 -0.02
CA VAL A 102 -12.91 3.22 0.61
C VAL A 102 -13.05 2.00 1.52
N ASP A 103 -12.25 0.95 1.28
CA ASP A 103 -12.35 -0.31 2.00
C ASP A 103 -11.54 -0.29 3.31
N PRO A 104 -12.18 -0.56 4.47
CA PRO A 104 -11.53 -0.46 5.76
C PRO A 104 -10.40 -1.49 5.96
N LEU A 105 -10.52 -2.69 5.38
CA LEU A 105 -9.49 -3.72 5.48
C LEU A 105 -8.29 -3.35 4.61
N PHE A 106 -8.53 -2.84 3.39
CA PHE A 106 -7.45 -2.39 2.52
C PHE A 106 -6.61 -1.30 3.19
N VAL A 107 -7.27 -0.25 3.69
CA VAL A 107 -6.62 0.85 4.43
C VAL A 107 -5.85 0.32 5.65
N ARG A 108 -6.42 -0.65 6.38
CA ARG A 108 -5.76 -1.26 7.52
C ARG A 108 -4.47 -1.97 7.11
N LEU A 109 -4.52 -2.78 6.05
CA LEU A 109 -3.40 -3.53 5.50
C LEU A 109 -2.31 -2.63 4.90
N THR A 110 -2.65 -1.43 4.41
CA THR A 110 -1.66 -0.45 3.96
C THR A 110 -1.02 0.33 5.13
N GLY A 111 -1.33 -0.02 6.38
CA GLY A 111 -0.77 0.63 7.57
C GLY A 111 -1.55 1.86 8.02
N GLY A 112 -2.85 1.92 7.71
CA GLY A 112 -3.78 2.95 8.17
C GLY A 112 -3.99 4.11 7.18
N VAL A 113 -3.13 4.22 6.16
CA VAL A 113 -3.25 5.21 5.08
C VAL A 113 -2.88 4.53 3.77
N VAL A 114 -3.55 4.92 2.68
CA VAL A 114 -3.24 4.45 1.32
C VAL A 114 -2.33 5.47 0.62
N PRO A 115 -1.22 5.04 -0.02
CA PRO A 115 -0.33 5.96 -0.74
C PRO A 115 -1.11 6.71 -1.84
N SER A 116 -0.72 7.95 -2.15
CA SER A 116 -1.32 8.68 -3.28
C SER A 116 -0.80 8.18 -4.61
N ILE A 117 -1.67 8.29 -5.61
CA ILE A 117 -1.29 8.06 -6.99
C ILE A 117 -0.06 8.90 -7.35
N ASP A 118 -0.02 10.17 -6.94
CA ASP A 118 1.15 11.04 -7.11
C ASP A 118 2.42 10.49 -6.46
N THR A 119 2.29 9.88 -5.27
CA THR A 119 3.42 9.25 -4.58
C THR A 119 3.91 8.05 -5.38
N VAL A 120 2.99 7.20 -5.85
CA VAL A 120 3.33 6.01 -6.64
C VAL A 120 4.00 6.40 -7.96
N TYR A 121 3.44 7.37 -8.69
CA TYR A 121 4.01 7.85 -9.95
C TYR A 121 5.38 8.49 -9.75
N ARG A 122 5.53 9.34 -8.72
CA ARG A 122 6.84 9.95 -8.40
C ARG A 122 7.91 8.88 -8.17
N ASP A 123 7.57 7.81 -7.48
CA ASP A 123 8.52 6.72 -7.21
C ASP A 123 8.81 5.86 -8.45
N CYS A 124 7.86 5.75 -9.38
CA CYS A 124 8.09 5.11 -10.68
C CYS A 124 9.04 5.95 -11.56
N VAL A 125 8.87 7.27 -11.58
CA VAL A 125 9.73 8.20 -12.34
C VAL A 125 11.17 8.17 -11.82
N PHE A 126 11.37 8.09 -10.50
CA PHE A 126 12.71 7.99 -9.90
C PHE A 126 13.56 6.84 -10.45
N ARG A 127 12.96 5.77 -10.99
CA ARG A 127 13.69 4.65 -11.61
C ARG A 127 14.03 4.83 -13.08
N ALA A 128 13.31 5.67 -13.83
CA ALA A 128 13.58 5.85 -15.26
C ALA A 128 14.93 6.55 -15.50
N ASP A 129 15.29 7.49 -14.61
CA ASP A 129 16.55 8.23 -14.70
C ASP A 129 17.78 7.39 -14.34
N VAL A 130 17.62 6.34 -13.50
CA VAL A 130 18.73 5.46 -13.09
C VAL A 130 19.20 4.52 -14.23
N THR A 131 18.32 4.24 -15.19
CA THR A 131 18.66 3.41 -16.37
C THR A 131 19.24 4.21 -17.53
N ALA A 132 19.08 5.54 -17.57
CA ALA A 132 19.57 6.37 -18.65
C ALA A 132 21.09 6.67 -18.57
N ASP A 133 21.70 6.55 -17.39
CA ASP A 133 23.13 6.81 -17.18
C ASP A 133 24.02 5.56 -17.38
N SER A 134 23.45 4.36 -17.49
CA SER A 134 24.22 3.12 -17.70
C SER A 134 24.51 2.79 -19.18
N GLU A 135 24.03 3.61 -20.13
CA GLU A 135 24.30 3.47 -21.57
C GLU A 135 25.24 4.56 -22.12
N ARG A 136 25.87 5.35 -21.24
CA ARG A 136 26.91 6.32 -21.58
C ARG A 136 28.27 5.92 -20.97
N THR A 137 28.83 4.80 -21.39
CA THR A 137 30.29 4.56 -21.34
C THR A 137 30.65 3.49 -22.36
#